data_AF-A0A1J4WTC5-F1
#
_entry.id   AF-A0A1J4WTC5-F1
#
_cell.length_a   1.000
_cell.length_b   1.000
_cell.length_c   1.000
_cell.angle_alpha   90.00
_cell.angle_beta   90.00
_cell.angle_gamma   90.00
#
_symmetry.space_group_name_H-M   'P 1'
#
loop_
_entity.id
_entity.type
_entity.pdbx_description
1 polymer ?
#
loop_
_entity_poly.entity_id
_entity_poly.type
_entity_poly.pdbx_seq_one_letter_code
_entity_poly.pdbx_strand_id
1 'polypeptide(L)'
;MPKIKENLRQKIVFGIPKGSLQGNSLLFLRQAGFNIYVVPRVCQPKIDDSQINCFLLRAQEIPKYVSLGKLDAGIAATDWILEQKAKVIEVCDLDFAKKTVGRGPKWVLAVPQTSPIKSVKDLQGKVVASEIVNVTNAYLQRKGVKAKVEFSWGASEAKAPLFADAVVDITETGESLRANNLRILDTVLEVKTKLIASPLAWQNLWKREKIETMAMLIYGRVRGHQMSNIMAHTTSANLPKILAVAKKYDQASVKKIAGTDYYDISFRCQALQARDLLPALKMAGAHGIVQSPAFRLG
;
A
#
# COMPACT_ATOMS: atom_id res chain seq x y z
N MET A 1 -22.29 -26.30 -24.24
CA MET A 1 -22.89 -26.47 -22.89
C MET A 1 -22.00 -27.12 -21.82
N PRO A 2 -20.93 -27.91 -22.11
CA PRO A 2 -20.05 -28.45 -21.06
C PRO A 2 -19.18 -27.38 -20.37
N LYS A 3 -18.60 -26.44 -21.13
CA LYS A 3 -17.72 -25.37 -20.60
C LYS A 3 -18.38 -24.40 -19.60
N ILE A 4 -19.71 -24.29 -19.61
CA ILE A 4 -20.44 -23.36 -18.74
C ILE A 4 -20.63 -23.96 -17.34
N LYS A 5 -20.72 -25.29 -17.20
CA LYS A 5 -20.84 -25.95 -15.89
C LYS A 5 -19.51 -26.10 -15.15
N GLU A 6 -18.38 -26.01 -15.85
CA GLU A 6 -17.04 -26.09 -15.24
C GLU A 6 -16.59 -24.74 -14.63
N ASN A 7 -17.10 -23.62 -15.16
CA ASN A 7 -16.96 -22.29 -14.55
C ASN A 7 -17.68 -22.14 -13.20
N LEU A 8 -18.61 -23.04 -12.86
CA LEU A 8 -19.37 -22.98 -11.61
C LEU A 8 -18.60 -23.49 -10.36
N ARG A 9 -17.30 -23.79 -10.48
CA ARG A 9 -16.48 -24.27 -9.33
C ARG A 9 -15.10 -23.63 -9.20
N GLN A 10 -14.76 -22.64 -10.02
CA GLN A 10 -13.47 -21.97 -9.86
C GLN A 10 -13.58 -20.89 -8.78
N LYS A 11 -12.64 -20.93 -7.83
CA LYS A 11 -12.50 -19.93 -6.77
C LYS A 11 -11.08 -19.38 -6.80
N ILE A 12 -10.93 -18.13 -6.35
CA ILE A 12 -9.65 -17.52 -6.04
C ILE A 12 -9.31 -17.83 -4.58
N VAL A 13 -8.19 -18.48 -4.34
CA VAL A 13 -7.59 -18.58 -3.00
C VAL A 13 -6.70 -17.36 -2.77
N PHE A 14 -7.16 -16.43 -1.92
CA PHE A 14 -6.58 -15.11 -1.75
C PHE A 14 -5.87 -14.93 -0.40
N GLY A 15 -4.59 -14.55 -0.43
CA GLY A 15 -3.80 -14.25 0.77
C GLY A 15 -3.89 -12.78 1.20
N ILE A 16 -4.29 -12.54 2.44
CA ILE A 16 -4.33 -11.22 3.09
C ILE A 16 -3.23 -11.17 4.17
N PRO A 17 -2.34 -10.16 4.16
CA PRO A 17 -1.25 -10.06 5.13
C PRO A 17 -1.78 -9.70 6.52
N LYS A 18 -1.32 -10.45 7.53
CA LYS A 18 -1.52 -10.15 8.95
C LYS A 18 -0.58 -9.06 9.43
N GLY A 19 -0.93 -8.50 10.59
CA GLY A 19 -0.10 -7.51 11.29
C GLY A 19 -0.19 -6.15 10.61
N SER A 20 0.97 -5.57 10.33
CA SER A 20 1.04 -4.14 10.04
C SER A 20 0.40 -3.70 8.71
N LEU A 21 0.25 -4.59 7.72
CA LEU A 21 -0.46 -4.32 6.46
C LEU A 21 -1.96 -4.70 6.51
N GLN A 22 -2.40 -5.38 7.56
CA GLN A 22 -3.74 -5.97 7.63
C GLN A 22 -4.84 -4.90 7.59
N GLY A 23 -4.69 -3.85 8.40
CA GLY A 23 -5.69 -2.78 8.51
C GLY A 23 -5.96 -2.11 7.15
N ASN A 24 -4.90 -1.63 6.50
CA ASN A 24 -5.01 -0.98 5.19
C ASN A 24 -5.50 -1.95 4.10
N SER A 25 -5.01 -3.20 4.10
CA SER A 25 -5.47 -4.21 3.13
C SER A 25 -6.98 -4.43 3.23
N LEU A 26 -7.50 -4.62 4.44
CA LEU A 26 -8.94 -4.80 4.67
C LEU A 26 -9.74 -3.53 4.36
N LEU A 27 -9.20 -2.34 4.67
CA LEU A 27 -9.83 -1.06 4.33
C LEU A 27 -10.03 -0.94 2.82
N PHE A 28 -8.99 -1.13 2.02
CA PHE A 28 -9.08 -0.97 0.56
C PHE A 28 -9.88 -2.07 -0.10
N LEU A 29 -9.84 -3.31 0.41
CA LEU A 29 -10.73 -4.38 -0.05
C LEU A 29 -12.21 -4.03 0.18
N ARG A 30 -12.56 -3.51 1.37
CA ARG A 30 -13.94 -3.06 1.66
C ARG A 30 -14.36 -1.90 0.78
N GLN A 31 -13.50 -0.89 0.63
CA GLN A 31 -13.77 0.23 -0.27
C GLN A 31 -13.92 -0.22 -1.73
N ALA A 32 -13.21 -1.27 -2.14
CA ALA A 32 -13.32 -1.88 -3.46
C ALA A 32 -14.60 -2.71 -3.65
N GLY A 33 -15.45 -2.82 -2.62
CA GLY A 33 -16.73 -3.53 -2.68
C GLY A 33 -16.69 -4.96 -2.13
N PHE A 34 -15.59 -5.38 -1.50
CA PHE A 34 -15.46 -6.71 -0.89
C PHE A 34 -15.65 -6.63 0.63
N ASN A 35 -16.81 -7.05 1.13
CA ASN A 35 -17.09 -7.04 2.56
C ASN A 35 -16.42 -8.22 3.24
N ILE A 36 -15.27 -7.95 3.87
CA ILE A 36 -14.46 -8.96 4.56
C ILE A 36 -14.69 -8.88 6.08
N TYR A 37 -15.11 -10.00 6.66
CA TYR A 37 -15.36 -10.19 8.08
C TYR A 37 -14.26 -11.06 8.68
N VAL A 38 -13.44 -10.44 9.53
CA VAL A 38 -12.38 -11.12 10.28
C VAL A 38 -12.87 -11.43 11.67
N VAL A 39 -12.94 -12.72 12.00
CA VAL A 39 -13.23 -13.18 13.35
C VAL A 39 -11.90 -13.34 14.10
N PRO A 40 -11.76 -12.82 15.34
CA PRO A 40 -10.55 -13.02 16.14
C PRO A 40 -10.16 -14.49 16.21
N ARG A 41 -8.85 -14.77 16.13
CA ARG A 41 -8.25 -16.13 16.16
C ARG A 41 -8.60 -17.05 14.97
N VAL A 42 -9.45 -16.62 14.04
CA VAL A 42 -9.76 -17.37 12.81
C VAL A 42 -8.89 -16.87 11.66
N CYS A 43 -8.16 -17.78 11.02
CA CYS A 43 -7.25 -17.45 9.91
C CYS A 43 -7.93 -17.44 8.53
N GLN A 44 -9.23 -17.70 8.46
CA GLN A 44 -10.01 -17.70 7.23
C GLN A 44 -11.17 -16.69 7.34
N PRO A 45 -10.96 -15.43 6.89
CA PRO A 45 -12.03 -14.44 6.87
C PRO A 45 -13.20 -14.87 5.98
N LYS A 46 -14.40 -14.44 6.35
CA LYS A 46 -15.56 -14.54 5.46
C LYS A 46 -15.59 -13.33 4.52
N ILE A 47 -15.98 -13.55 3.28
CA ILE A 47 -16.15 -12.54 2.24
C ILE A 47 -17.53 -12.73 1.60
N ASP A 48 -18.16 -11.65 1.16
CA ASP A 48 -19.45 -11.63 0.46
C ASP A 48 -19.35 -12.00 -1.03
N ASP A 49 -18.25 -12.61 -1.44
CA ASP A 49 -18.02 -13.10 -2.80
C ASP A 49 -17.78 -14.61 -2.76
N SER A 50 -18.76 -15.38 -3.25
CA SER A 50 -18.70 -16.86 -3.28
C SER A 50 -17.55 -17.42 -4.12
N GLN A 51 -16.95 -16.61 -5.00
CA GLN A 51 -15.83 -16.96 -5.88
C GLN A 51 -14.47 -16.74 -5.20
N ILE A 52 -14.42 -16.25 -3.96
CA ILE A 52 -13.17 -15.94 -3.26
C ILE A 52 -13.13 -16.66 -1.92
N ASN A 53 -11.99 -17.30 -1.63
CA ASN A 53 -11.66 -17.82 -0.30
C ASN A 53 -10.46 -17.05 0.24
N CYS A 54 -10.63 -16.33 1.35
CA CYS A 54 -9.55 -15.54 1.94
C CYS A 54 -8.79 -16.30 3.03
N PHE A 55 -7.49 -16.08 3.11
CA PHE A 55 -6.62 -16.56 4.19
C PHE A 55 -5.79 -15.42 4.76
N LEU A 56 -5.82 -15.26 6.08
CA LEU A 56 -4.93 -14.34 6.78
C LEU A 56 -3.62 -15.05 7.13
N LEU A 57 -2.53 -14.62 6.50
CA LEU A 57 -1.20 -15.22 6.64
C LEU A 57 -0.17 -14.17 7.07
N ARG A 58 0.97 -14.58 7.61
CA ARG A 58 2.07 -13.63 7.85
C ARG A 58 2.52 -13.05 6.51
N ALA A 59 2.79 -11.75 6.46
CA ALA A 59 3.18 -11.06 5.23
C ALA A 59 4.39 -11.71 4.56
N GLN A 60 5.31 -12.22 5.37
CA GLN A 60 6.48 -12.98 4.95
C GLN A 60 6.07 -14.17 4.08
N GLU A 61 5.03 -14.93 4.41
CA GLU A 61 4.76 -16.24 3.80
C GLU A 61 3.99 -16.16 2.48
N ILE A 62 3.31 -15.03 2.22
CA ILE A 62 2.39 -14.89 1.08
C ILE A 62 3.12 -15.08 -0.26
N PRO A 63 4.27 -14.43 -0.55
CA PRO A 63 4.96 -14.61 -1.83
C PRO A 63 5.30 -16.06 -2.13
N LYS A 64 5.79 -16.81 -1.14
CA LYS A 64 6.10 -18.24 -1.26
C LYS A 64 4.86 -19.05 -1.64
N TYR A 65 3.73 -18.86 -0.96
CA TYR A 65 2.53 -19.63 -1.26
C TYR A 65 1.88 -19.26 -2.59
N VAL A 66 1.98 -17.99 -3.01
CA VAL A 66 1.57 -17.55 -4.36
C VAL A 66 2.49 -18.18 -5.42
N SER A 67 3.80 -18.16 -5.20
CA SER A 67 4.77 -18.75 -6.12
C SER A 67 4.59 -20.26 -6.28
N LEU A 68 4.23 -20.96 -5.21
CA LEU A 68 3.92 -22.41 -5.23
C LEU A 68 2.52 -22.73 -5.76
N GLY A 69 1.68 -21.74 -6.08
CA GLY A 69 0.30 -21.92 -6.53
C GLY A 69 -0.66 -22.44 -5.46
N LYS A 70 -0.27 -22.39 -4.18
CA LYS A 70 -1.17 -22.69 -3.05
C LYS A 70 -2.15 -21.55 -2.79
N LEU A 71 -1.72 -20.32 -3.11
CA LEU A 71 -2.58 -19.15 -3.24
C LEU A 71 -2.62 -18.75 -4.71
N ASP A 72 -3.80 -18.39 -5.21
CA ASP A 72 -3.96 -17.88 -6.57
C ASP A 72 -3.47 -16.43 -6.68
N ALA A 73 -3.73 -15.64 -5.63
CA ALA A 73 -3.28 -14.26 -5.50
C ALA A 73 -3.10 -13.87 -4.03
N GLY A 74 -2.44 -12.74 -3.79
CA GLY A 74 -2.32 -12.17 -2.45
C GLY A 74 -1.73 -10.77 -2.44
N ILE A 75 -1.85 -10.10 -1.31
CA ILE A 75 -1.18 -8.81 -1.08
C ILE A 75 0.14 -9.08 -0.37
N ALA A 76 1.23 -8.62 -0.96
CA ALA A 76 2.57 -8.75 -0.39
C ALA A 76 3.40 -7.51 -0.69
N ALA A 77 4.53 -7.36 0.00
CA ALA A 77 5.45 -6.26 -0.21
C ALA A 77 6.73 -6.73 -0.92
N THR A 78 7.40 -5.81 -1.61
CA THR A 78 8.58 -6.10 -2.44
C THR A 78 9.74 -6.73 -1.67
N ASP A 79 9.90 -6.36 -0.40
CA ASP A 79 10.89 -6.95 0.49
C ASP A 79 10.72 -8.46 0.62
N TRP A 80 9.51 -8.94 0.90
CA TRP A 80 9.27 -10.39 1.05
C TRP A 80 9.27 -11.14 -0.27
N ILE A 81 8.87 -10.49 -1.37
CA ILE A 81 8.98 -11.08 -2.72
C ILE A 81 10.45 -11.33 -3.06
N LEU A 82 11.31 -10.33 -2.83
CA LEU A 82 12.75 -10.42 -3.10
C LEU A 82 13.45 -11.37 -2.12
N GLU A 83 13.13 -11.29 -0.83
CA GLU A 83 13.73 -12.13 0.21
C GLU A 83 13.49 -13.61 -0.07
N GLN A 84 12.29 -13.97 -0.53
CA GLN A 84 11.94 -15.35 -0.87
C GLN A 84 12.33 -15.76 -2.28
N LYS A 85 12.83 -14.82 -3.10
CA LYS A 85 13.07 -15.02 -4.54
C LYS A 85 11.83 -15.61 -5.22
N ALA A 86 10.65 -15.15 -4.80
CA ALA A 86 9.38 -15.73 -5.18
C ALA A 86 9.09 -15.45 -6.66
N LYS A 87 8.78 -16.50 -7.42
CA LYS A 87 8.37 -16.37 -8.82
C LYS A 87 6.87 -16.11 -8.86
N VAL A 88 6.49 -14.84 -9.01
CA VAL A 88 5.11 -14.37 -8.99
C VAL A 88 4.86 -13.40 -10.14
N ILE A 89 3.59 -13.21 -10.51
CA ILE A 89 3.16 -12.15 -11.40
C ILE A 89 2.83 -10.92 -10.54
N GLU A 90 3.48 -9.80 -10.78
CA GLU A 90 3.14 -8.53 -10.15
C GLU A 90 2.00 -7.88 -10.92
N VAL A 91 0.80 -7.84 -10.33
CA VAL A 91 -0.42 -7.41 -11.02
C VAL A 91 -0.57 -5.89 -10.98
N CYS A 92 -0.43 -5.29 -9.80
CA CYS A 92 -0.41 -3.83 -9.64
C CYS A 92 0.29 -3.38 -8.35
N ASP A 93 0.78 -2.13 -8.36
CA ASP A 93 1.29 -1.43 -7.18
C ASP A 93 0.13 -0.86 -6.36
N LEU A 94 0.05 -1.24 -5.09
CA LEU A 94 -0.99 -0.83 -4.16
C LEU A 94 -0.57 0.27 -3.18
N ASP A 95 0.70 0.68 -3.11
CA ASP A 95 1.28 1.88 -2.48
C ASP A 95 0.50 2.65 -1.38
N PHE A 96 -0.21 1.95 -0.48
CA PHE A 96 -0.87 2.54 0.68
C PHE A 96 0.11 2.60 1.86
N ALA A 97 0.98 3.60 1.89
CA ALA A 97 1.89 3.82 3.01
C ALA A 97 1.11 3.98 4.34
N LYS A 98 1.70 3.51 5.45
CA LYS A 98 0.99 3.37 6.74
C LYS A 98 0.79 4.70 7.46
N LYS A 99 1.75 5.62 7.36
CA LYS A 99 1.82 6.81 8.21
C LYS A 99 2.22 8.09 7.48
N THR A 100 2.89 7.99 6.33
CA THR A 100 3.36 9.17 5.60
C THR A 100 2.85 9.18 4.18
N VAL A 101 2.02 10.18 3.85
CA VAL A 101 1.59 10.47 2.48
C VAL A 101 2.85 10.68 1.63
N GLY A 102 3.11 9.77 0.69
CA GLY A 102 4.24 9.87 -0.25
C GLY A 102 5.58 9.29 0.21
N ARG A 103 5.69 8.67 1.39
CA ARG A 103 6.90 7.92 1.81
C ARG A 103 6.50 6.55 2.37
N GLY A 104 6.72 5.51 1.57
CA GLY A 104 6.55 4.12 2.00
C GLY A 104 7.64 3.66 2.97
N PRO A 105 7.46 2.51 3.63
CA PRO A 105 8.51 1.92 4.44
C PRO A 105 9.74 1.60 3.58
N LYS A 106 10.92 1.62 4.21
CA LYS A 106 12.18 1.28 3.57
C LYS A 106 13.06 0.51 4.53
N TRP A 107 13.81 -0.43 4.00
CA TRP A 107 14.89 -1.08 4.73
C TRP A 107 16.12 -0.18 4.66
N VAL A 108 16.73 0.08 5.82
CA VAL A 108 17.88 0.96 5.95
C VAL A 108 19.00 0.23 6.67
N LEU A 109 20.23 0.51 6.24
CA LEU A 109 21.43 0.14 6.97
C LEU A 109 21.66 1.18 8.06
N ALA A 110 21.76 0.74 9.31
CA ALA A 110 22.00 1.62 10.45
C ALA A 110 23.11 1.09 11.36
N VAL A 111 23.79 2.00 12.04
CA VAL A 111 24.86 1.72 13.00
C VAL A 111 24.69 2.57 14.25
N PRO A 112 25.28 2.18 15.40
CA PRO A 112 25.32 3.02 16.59
C PRO A 112 25.84 4.42 16.29
N GLN A 113 25.30 5.42 16.96
CA GLN A 113 25.71 6.82 16.78
C GLN A 113 27.22 7.00 16.96
N THR A 114 27.80 6.27 17.93
CA THR A 114 29.22 6.26 18.30
C THR A 114 30.08 5.35 17.43
N SER A 115 29.49 4.59 16.50
CA SER A 115 30.22 3.64 15.66
C SER A 115 31.21 4.36 14.73
N PRO A 116 32.45 3.84 14.56
CA PRO A 116 33.42 4.40 13.63
C PRO A 116 33.07 4.15 12.15
N ILE A 117 32.06 3.31 11.86
CA ILE A 117 31.61 2.95 10.50
C ILE A 117 30.93 4.16 9.85
N LYS A 118 31.57 4.79 8.87
CA LYS A 118 31.06 6.00 8.21
C LYS A 118 30.40 5.70 6.87
N SER A 119 30.70 4.57 6.27
CA SER A 119 30.18 4.16 4.98
C SER A 119 29.92 2.65 4.93
N VAL A 120 29.18 2.22 3.92
CA VAL A 120 28.93 0.79 3.65
C VAL A 120 30.24 0.01 3.48
N LYS A 121 31.29 0.65 2.95
CA LYS A 121 32.60 0.02 2.73
C LYS A 121 33.29 -0.41 4.02
N ASP A 122 33.01 0.29 5.12
CA ASP A 122 33.58 0.00 6.43
C ASP A 122 32.98 -1.27 7.07
N LEU A 123 31.98 -1.89 6.42
CA LEU A 123 31.40 -3.19 6.82
C LEU A 123 32.20 -4.40 6.31
N GLN A 124 33.32 -4.19 5.64
CA GLN A 124 34.16 -5.28 5.17
C GLN A 124 34.61 -6.17 6.35
N GLY A 125 34.26 -7.45 6.31
CA GLY A 125 34.55 -8.43 7.37
C GLY A 125 33.69 -8.29 8.64
N LYS A 126 32.68 -7.41 8.65
CA LYS A 126 31.82 -7.14 9.81
C LYS A 126 30.59 -8.04 9.86
N VAL A 127 29.84 -7.95 10.96
CA VAL A 127 28.56 -8.66 11.15
C VAL A 127 27.39 -7.68 11.00
N VAL A 128 26.40 -8.05 10.18
CA VAL A 128 25.18 -7.27 9.95
C VAL A 128 23.97 -8.12 10.35
N ALA A 129 23.16 -7.65 11.29
CA ALA A 129 21.91 -8.32 11.66
C ALA A 129 20.74 -7.85 10.78
N SER A 130 19.94 -8.79 10.24
CA SER A 130 18.75 -8.46 9.43
C SER A 130 17.71 -9.56 9.41
N GLU A 131 16.43 -9.21 9.27
CA GLU A 131 15.36 -10.15 8.91
C GLU A 131 15.39 -10.56 7.43
N ILE A 132 15.87 -9.69 6.54
CA ILE A 132 15.90 -9.90 5.09
C ILE A 132 17.32 -10.23 4.60
N VAL A 133 17.76 -11.44 4.94
CA VAL A 133 19.14 -11.90 4.73
C VAL A 133 19.52 -11.93 3.24
N ASN A 134 18.67 -12.45 2.37
CA ASN A 134 18.96 -12.52 0.94
C ASN A 134 19.04 -11.13 0.31
N VAL A 135 18.10 -10.24 0.67
CA VAL A 135 18.10 -8.86 0.17
C VAL A 135 19.33 -8.09 0.67
N THR A 136 19.69 -8.24 1.93
CA THR A 136 20.87 -7.60 2.53
C THR A 136 22.17 -8.08 1.89
N ASN A 137 22.32 -9.40 1.69
CA ASN A 137 23.45 -9.96 0.97
C ASN A 137 23.57 -9.40 -0.45
N ALA A 138 22.46 -9.34 -1.19
CA ALA A 138 22.45 -8.78 -2.54
C ALA A 138 22.83 -7.30 -2.55
N TYR A 139 22.39 -6.53 -1.56
CA TYR A 139 22.77 -5.13 -1.40
C TYR A 139 24.28 -4.97 -1.14
N LEU A 140 24.84 -5.72 -0.19
CA LEU A 140 26.28 -5.68 0.12
C LEU A 140 27.13 -6.11 -1.08
N GLN A 141 26.69 -7.14 -1.81
CA GLN A 141 27.34 -7.58 -3.04
C GLN A 141 27.37 -6.49 -4.11
N ARG A 142 26.23 -5.80 -4.35
CA ARG A 142 26.18 -4.65 -5.28
C ARG A 142 27.10 -3.51 -4.85
N LYS A 143 27.32 -3.35 -3.54
CA LYS A 143 28.26 -2.37 -2.97
C LYS A 143 29.70 -2.88 -2.94
N GLY A 144 29.98 -4.12 -3.38
CA GLY A 144 31.32 -4.71 -3.37
C GLY A 144 31.88 -4.91 -1.95
N VAL A 145 31.04 -5.27 -0.99
CA VAL A 145 31.40 -5.49 0.41
C VAL A 145 31.08 -6.93 0.80
N LYS A 146 32.02 -7.60 1.47
CA LYS A 146 31.78 -8.92 2.07
C LYS A 146 31.65 -8.76 3.58
N ALA A 147 30.44 -8.90 4.09
CA ALA A 147 30.12 -8.92 5.53
C ALA A 147 29.31 -10.19 5.83
N LYS A 148 29.36 -10.67 7.08
CA LYS A 148 28.51 -11.78 7.54
C LYS A 148 27.13 -11.23 7.85
N VAL A 149 26.11 -11.68 7.13
CA VAL A 149 24.72 -11.32 7.43
C VAL A 149 24.11 -12.40 8.32
N GLU A 150 23.69 -12.01 9.52
CA GLU A 150 23.02 -12.90 10.47
C GLU A 150 21.52 -12.61 10.52
N PHE A 151 20.74 -13.69 10.52
CA PHE A 151 19.30 -13.59 10.61
C PHE A 151 18.87 -13.09 12.00
N SER A 152 17.98 -12.10 12.04
CA SER A 152 17.39 -11.55 13.26
C SER A 152 15.88 -11.79 13.30
N TRP A 153 15.35 -12.25 14.44
CA TRP A 153 13.89 -12.42 14.65
C TRP A 153 13.26 -11.11 15.16
N GLY A 154 13.31 -10.05 14.37
CA GLY A 154 12.82 -8.72 14.77
C GLY A 154 13.60 -8.08 15.91
N ALA A 155 13.19 -6.87 16.29
CA ALA A 155 13.90 -6.01 17.25
C ALA A 155 15.40 -5.92 16.93
N SER A 156 15.72 -5.79 15.64
CA SER A 156 17.10 -5.84 15.17
C SER A 156 17.88 -4.61 15.68
N GLU A 157 17.19 -3.52 15.98
CA GLU A 157 17.77 -2.30 16.57
C GLU A 157 18.53 -2.58 17.88
N ALA A 158 18.14 -3.60 18.65
CA ALA A 158 18.79 -3.96 19.89
C ALA A 158 20.07 -4.81 19.71
N LYS A 159 20.40 -5.22 18.48
CA LYS A 159 21.54 -6.12 18.21
C LYS A 159 22.87 -5.38 18.14
N ALA A 160 22.89 -4.15 17.63
CA ALA A 160 24.13 -3.37 17.57
C ALA A 160 24.33 -2.53 18.84
N PRO A 161 25.57 -2.45 19.39
CA PRO A 161 26.82 -3.05 18.88
C PRO A 161 27.12 -4.46 19.41
N LEU A 162 26.38 -4.98 20.39
CA LEU A 162 26.81 -6.14 21.18
C LEU A 162 26.83 -7.46 20.38
N PHE A 163 25.87 -7.65 19.49
CA PHE A 163 25.68 -8.87 18.72
C PHE A 163 25.95 -8.69 17.22
N ALA A 164 26.02 -7.45 16.73
CA ALA A 164 26.35 -7.12 15.35
C ALA A 164 26.98 -5.72 15.26
N ASP A 165 27.83 -5.47 14.26
CA ASP A 165 28.42 -4.15 14.02
C ASP A 165 27.40 -3.16 13.42
N ALA A 166 26.43 -3.68 12.65
CA ALA A 166 25.38 -2.91 11.99
C ALA A 166 24.07 -3.70 11.90
N VAL A 167 22.98 -3.00 11.61
CA VAL A 167 21.65 -3.60 11.42
C VAL A 167 21.07 -3.15 10.09
N VAL A 168 20.35 -4.04 9.42
CA VAL A 168 19.44 -3.69 8.33
C VAL A 168 18.02 -3.92 8.80
N ASP A 169 17.32 -2.81 9.03
CA ASP A 169 15.98 -2.81 9.62
C ASP A 169 14.99 -1.96 8.82
N ILE A 170 13.71 -2.28 8.94
CA ILE A 170 12.63 -1.57 8.25
C ILE A 170 12.22 -0.34 9.04
N THR A 171 12.08 0.79 8.36
CA THR A 171 11.64 2.04 8.98
C THR A 171 10.77 2.86 8.05
N GLU A 172 9.88 3.66 8.64
CA GLU A 172 9.07 4.63 7.92
C GLU A 172 9.46 6.05 8.33
N THR A 173 9.47 6.34 9.64
CA THR A 173 9.83 7.65 10.21
C THR A 173 11.27 7.73 10.73
N GLY A 174 11.94 6.60 10.96
CA GLY A 174 13.26 6.54 11.64
C GLY A 174 13.20 6.65 13.16
N GLU A 175 12.01 6.71 13.77
CA GLU A 175 11.86 6.92 15.22
C GLU A 175 12.43 5.77 16.06
N SER A 176 12.15 4.52 15.68
CA SER A 176 12.67 3.34 16.40
C SER A 176 14.20 3.31 16.42
N LEU A 177 14.83 3.58 15.28
CA LEU A 177 16.30 3.65 15.16
C LEU A 177 16.88 4.74 16.06
N ARG A 178 16.30 5.94 16.05
CA ARG A 178 16.73 7.04 16.92
C ARG A 178 16.57 6.72 18.40
N ALA A 179 15.45 6.10 18.79
CA ALA A 179 15.21 5.68 20.17
C ALA A 179 16.26 4.66 20.67
N ASN A 180 16.86 3.90 19.75
CA ASN A 180 17.92 2.93 20.03
C ASN A 180 19.33 3.48 19.73
N ASN A 181 19.51 4.81 19.64
CA ASN A 181 20.80 5.47 19.36
C ASN A 181 21.48 4.97 18.08
N LEU A 182 20.71 4.69 17.03
CA LEU A 182 21.20 4.30 15.72
C LEU A 182 21.05 5.46 14.70
N ARG A 183 22.06 5.61 13.85
CA ARG A 183 22.02 6.49 12.66
C ARG A 183 21.95 5.67 11.39
N ILE A 184 21.15 6.15 10.45
CA ILE A 184 21.03 5.57 9.11
C ILE A 184 22.27 5.93 8.28
N LEU A 185 22.88 4.92 7.67
CA LEU A 185 24.01 5.05 6.73
C LEU A 185 23.55 5.09 5.28
N ASP A 186 22.63 4.20 4.90
CA ASP A 186 22.16 4.07 3.53
C ASP A 186 20.76 3.44 3.49
N THR A 187 20.07 3.62 2.37
CA THR A 187 18.81 2.90 2.09
C THR A 187 19.12 1.63 1.31
N VAL A 188 18.68 0.48 1.84
CA VAL A 188 18.90 -0.85 1.27
C VAL A 188 17.83 -1.18 0.25
N LEU A 189 16.56 -0.91 0.57
CA LEU A 189 15.41 -1.20 -0.27
C LEU A 189 14.25 -0.26 0.06
N GLU A 190 13.65 0.35 -0.97
CA GLU A 190 12.33 0.96 -0.85
C GLU A 190 11.24 -0.10 -1.01
N VAL A 191 10.28 -0.11 -0.09
CA VAL A 191 9.25 -1.15 -0.02
C VAL A 191 7.96 -0.65 -0.66
N LYS A 192 7.48 -1.40 -1.65
CA LYS A 192 6.17 -1.19 -2.28
C LYS A 192 5.24 -2.34 -1.94
N THR A 193 3.97 -2.02 -1.69
CA THR A 193 2.94 -3.04 -1.50
C THR A 193 2.34 -3.36 -2.86
N LYS A 194 2.15 -4.64 -3.17
CA LYS A 194 1.70 -5.14 -4.47
C LYS A 194 0.58 -6.14 -4.30
N LEU A 195 -0.30 -6.17 -5.30
CA LEU A 195 -1.11 -7.35 -5.57
C LEU A 195 -0.29 -8.28 -6.44
N ILE A 196 -0.10 -9.52 -5.99
CA ILE A 196 0.64 -10.55 -6.71
C ILE A 196 -0.26 -11.73 -7.04
N ALA A 197 0.06 -12.43 -8.12
CA ALA A 197 -0.65 -13.61 -8.58
C ALA A 197 0.32 -14.78 -8.86
N SER A 198 -0.20 -15.99 -8.73
CA SER A 198 0.55 -17.19 -9.07
C SER A 198 0.70 -17.29 -10.59
N PRO A 199 1.86 -17.68 -11.14
CA PRO A 199 1.98 -17.99 -12.56
C PRO A 199 1.00 -19.07 -13.01
N LEU A 200 0.67 -20.04 -12.15
CA LEU A 200 -0.31 -21.09 -12.44
C LEU A 200 -1.74 -20.52 -12.53
N ALA A 201 -2.12 -19.66 -11.59
CA ALA A 201 -3.41 -18.98 -11.63
C ALA A 201 -3.51 -18.06 -12.85
N TRP A 202 -2.41 -17.42 -13.25
CA TRP A 202 -2.36 -16.49 -14.37
C TRP A 202 -2.57 -17.16 -15.74
N GLN A 203 -2.26 -18.44 -15.87
CA GLN A 203 -2.52 -19.23 -17.08
C GLN A 203 -4.00 -19.60 -17.23
N ASN A 204 -4.76 -19.63 -16.14
CA ASN A 204 -6.20 -19.83 -16.18
C ASN A 204 -6.90 -18.49 -16.46
N LEU A 205 -7.56 -18.40 -17.62
CA LEU A 205 -8.22 -17.17 -18.09
C LEU A 205 -9.22 -16.62 -17.08
N TRP A 206 -10.09 -17.45 -16.52
CA TRP A 206 -11.09 -17.01 -15.55
C TRP A 206 -10.45 -16.47 -14.27
N LYS A 207 -9.42 -17.15 -13.75
CA LYS A 207 -8.71 -16.69 -12.55
C LYS A 207 -8.00 -15.37 -12.81
N ARG A 208 -7.32 -15.26 -13.95
CA ARG A 208 -6.65 -14.05 -14.38
C ARG A 208 -7.61 -12.87 -14.48
N GLU A 209 -8.73 -13.02 -15.19
CA GLU A 209 -9.76 -11.97 -15.34
C GLU A 209 -10.31 -11.54 -13.98
N LYS A 210 -10.57 -12.50 -13.08
CA LYS A 210 -11.05 -12.21 -11.71
C LYS A 210 -10.00 -11.43 -10.91
N ILE A 211 -8.74 -11.83 -10.97
CA ILE A 211 -7.63 -11.15 -10.30
C ILE A 211 -7.40 -9.75 -10.87
N GLU A 212 -7.44 -9.58 -12.19
CA GLU A 212 -7.34 -8.27 -12.86
C GLU A 212 -8.51 -7.35 -12.46
N THR A 213 -9.72 -7.90 -12.33
CA THR A 213 -10.89 -7.16 -11.81
C THR A 213 -10.67 -6.72 -10.36
N MET A 214 -10.22 -7.63 -9.49
CA MET A 214 -9.86 -7.29 -8.11
C MET A 214 -8.78 -6.21 -8.08
N ALA A 215 -7.74 -6.34 -8.90
CA ALA A 215 -6.65 -5.39 -9.03
C ALA A 215 -7.16 -3.99 -9.39
N MET A 216 -8.00 -3.90 -10.42
CA MET A 216 -8.61 -2.65 -10.88
C MET A 216 -9.40 -1.97 -9.76
N LEU A 217 -10.27 -2.70 -9.08
CA LEU A 217 -11.13 -2.14 -8.03
C LEU A 217 -10.32 -1.68 -6.81
N ILE A 218 -9.35 -2.50 -6.36
CA ILE A 218 -8.49 -2.14 -5.21
C ILE A 218 -7.60 -0.95 -5.59
N TYR A 219 -6.94 -1.00 -6.74
CA TYR A 219 -6.07 0.06 -7.23
C TYR A 219 -6.82 1.39 -7.36
N GLY A 220 -8.04 1.35 -7.91
CA GLY A 220 -8.85 2.55 -8.09
C GLY A 220 -9.24 3.23 -6.77
N ARG A 221 -9.39 2.45 -5.70
CA ARG A 221 -9.62 2.96 -4.34
C ARG A 221 -8.35 3.49 -3.70
N VAL A 222 -7.22 2.79 -3.84
CA VAL A 222 -5.93 3.26 -3.35
C VAL A 222 -5.59 4.62 -3.95
N ARG A 223 -5.68 4.77 -5.27
CA ARG A 223 -5.39 6.02 -5.98
C ARG A 223 -6.39 7.12 -5.66
N GLY A 224 -7.66 6.75 -5.50
CA GLY A 224 -8.74 7.67 -5.12
C GLY A 224 -8.68 8.14 -3.67
N HIS A 225 -8.04 7.39 -2.77
CA HIS A 225 -8.07 7.64 -1.32
C HIS A 225 -7.54 9.02 -0.92
N GLN A 226 -6.56 9.54 -1.66
CA GLN A 226 -5.98 10.86 -1.39
C GLN A 226 -6.78 12.00 -2.02
N MET A 227 -7.85 11.69 -2.75
CA MET A 227 -8.66 12.65 -3.49
C MET A 227 -10.10 12.65 -2.99
N SER A 228 -10.72 13.81 -3.01
CA SER A 228 -12.14 13.98 -2.72
C SER A 228 -12.83 14.65 -3.89
N ASN A 229 -14.03 14.15 -4.20
CA ASN A 229 -14.96 14.84 -5.09
C ASN A 229 -15.82 15.76 -4.23
N ILE A 230 -15.82 17.04 -4.56
CA ILE A 230 -16.64 18.05 -3.93
C ILE A 230 -17.76 18.41 -4.89
N MET A 231 -19.00 18.36 -4.40
CA MET A 231 -20.18 18.87 -5.10
C MET A 231 -20.84 19.93 -4.23
N ALA A 232 -21.33 20.99 -4.84
CA ALA A 232 -22.03 22.05 -4.14
C ALA A 232 -22.98 22.79 -5.08
N HIS A 233 -23.98 23.44 -4.50
CA HIS A 233 -24.91 24.32 -5.20
C HIS A 233 -24.63 25.78 -4.85
N THR A 234 -24.81 26.69 -5.80
CA THR A 234 -24.73 28.13 -5.53
C THR A 234 -25.64 28.92 -6.46
N THR A 235 -25.90 30.19 -6.17
CA THR A 235 -26.69 31.09 -7.01
C THR A 235 -25.82 31.82 -8.02
N SER A 236 -26.42 32.44 -9.04
CA SER A 236 -25.66 33.24 -10.03
C SER A 236 -24.87 34.37 -9.37
N ALA A 237 -25.41 34.97 -8.30
CA ALA A 237 -24.75 36.06 -7.56
C ALA A 237 -23.48 35.61 -6.82
N ASN A 238 -23.45 34.37 -6.33
CA ASN A 238 -22.32 33.83 -5.55
C ASN A 238 -21.35 33.00 -6.40
N LEU A 239 -21.74 32.60 -7.61
CA LEU A 239 -20.93 31.82 -8.53
C LEU A 239 -19.49 32.36 -8.74
N PRO A 240 -19.26 33.67 -8.95
CA PRO A 240 -17.89 34.19 -9.10
C PRO A 240 -17.02 33.98 -7.85
N LYS A 241 -17.61 34.10 -6.64
CA LYS A 241 -16.90 33.87 -5.38
C LYS A 241 -16.53 32.39 -5.22
N ILE A 242 -17.44 31.48 -5.58
CA ILE A 242 -17.18 30.04 -5.55
C ILE A 242 -16.09 29.66 -6.54
N LEU A 243 -16.14 30.18 -7.77
CA LEU A 243 -15.11 29.93 -8.78
C LEU A 243 -13.74 30.45 -8.34
N ALA A 244 -13.66 31.59 -7.65
CA ALA A 244 -12.40 32.09 -7.10
C ALA A 244 -11.82 31.14 -6.03
N VAL A 245 -12.66 30.55 -5.18
CA VAL A 245 -12.24 29.52 -4.21
C VAL A 245 -11.80 28.24 -4.94
N ALA A 246 -12.57 27.79 -5.92
CA ALA A 246 -12.33 26.55 -6.67
C ALA A 246 -11.11 26.62 -7.62
N LYS A 247 -10.74 27.82 -8.10
CA LYS A 247 -9.62 28.05 -9.05
C LYS A 247 -8.27 27.50 -8.56
N LYS A 248 -8.11 27.34 -7.24
CA LYS A 248 -6.91 26.77 -6.62
C LYS A 248 -6.81 25.24 -6.76
N TYR A 249 -7.85 24.59 -7.27
CA TYR A 249 -7.99 23.14 -7.35
C TYR A 249 -8.21 22.69 -8.81
N ASP A 250 -8.35 21.38 -9.02
CA ASP A 250 -8.60 20.78 -10.34
C ASP A 250 -9.79 21.44 -11.06
N GLN A 251 -9.85 21.33 -12.39
CA GLN A 251 -10.88 21.99 -13.21
C GLN A 251 -12.31 21.77 -12.69
N ALA A 252 -12.94 22.86 -12.25
CA ALA A 252 -14.32 22.83 -11.78
C ALA A 252 -15.30 22.76 -12.95
N SER A 253 -16.22 21.80 -12.88
CA SER A 253 -17.37 21.75 -13.79
C SER A 253 -18.52 22.54 -13.18
N VAL A 254 -19.15 23.38 -14.00
CA VAL A 254 -20.30 24.20 -13.60
C VAL A 254 -21.48 23.86 -14.52
N LYS A 255 -22.64 23.56 -13.94
CA LYS A 255 -23.88 23.28 -14.68
C LYS A 255 -25.01 24.14 -14.13
N LYS A 256 -25.69 24.89 -14.99
CA LYS A 256 -26.87 25.66 -14.60
C LYS A 256 -28.06 24.72 -14.40
N ILE A 257 -28.78 24.85 -13.29
CA ILE A 257 -30.02 24.10 -13.05
C ILE A 257 -31.16 24.81 -13.79
N ALA A 258 -31.79 24.10 -14.73
CA ALA A 258 -32.86 24.65 -15.57
C ALA A 258 -34.03 25.19 -14.74
N GLY A 259 -34.56 26.35 -15.14
CA GLY A 259 -35.69 26.99 -14.46
C GLY A 259 -35.37 27.62 -13.10
N THR A 260 -34.09 27.72 -12.73
CA THR A 260 -33.67 28.30 -11.44
C THR A 260 -32.49 29.28 -11.59
N ASP A 261 -32.18 30.02 -10.53
CA ASP A 261 -30.94 30.82 -10.42
C ASP A 261 -29.73 30.00 -9.89
N TYR A 262 -29.88 28.68 -9.74
CA TYR A 262 -28.86 27.82 -9.13
C TYR A 262 -27.93 27.17 -10.16
N TYR A 263 -26.73 26.87 -9.69
CA TYR A 263 -25.67 26.16 -10.40
C TYR A 263 -25.13 25.03 -9.54
N ASP A 264 -24.92 23.88 -10.17
CA ASP A 264 -24.14 22.78 -9.64
C ASP A 264 -22.67 22.99 -9.97
N ILE A 265 -21.83 22.86 -8.95
CA ILE A 265 -20.39 22.97 -9.07
C ILE A 265 -19.78 21.68 -8.55
N SER A 266 -18.96 21.05 -9.38
CA SER A 266 -18.24 19.84 -9.01
C SER A 266 -16.76 19.95 -9.36
N PHE A 267 -15.89 19.63 -8.41
CA PHE A 267 -14.45 19.65 -8.63
C PHE A 267 -13.73 18.67 -7.69
N ARG A 268 -12.44 18.46 -7.95
CA ARG A 268 -11.60 17.53 -7.18
C ARG A 268 -10.56 18.30 -6.38
N CYS A 269 -10.26 17.80 -5.19
CA CYS A 269 -9.15 18.30 -4.39
C CYS A 269 -8.47 17.14 -3.67
N GLN A 270 -7.28 17.38 -3.12
CA GLN A 270 -6.72 16.43 -2.16
C GLN A 270 -7.61 16.36 -0.92
N ALA A 271 -7.74 15.18 -0.33
CA ALA A 271 -8.60 14.96 0.84
C ALA A 271 -8.23 15.88 2.02
N LEU A 272 -6.93 16.15 2.22
CA LEU A 272 -6.45 17.06 3.27
C LEU A 272 -6.86 18.53 3.03
N GLN A 273 -6.96 18.94 1.77
CA GLN A 273 -7.38 20.30 1.41
C GLN A 273 -8.87 20.54 1.66
N ALA A 274 -9.68 19.47 1.67
CA ALA A 274 -11.11 19.57 1.92
C ALA A 274 -11.42 20.25 3.27
N ARG A 275 -10.57 20.05 4.29
CA ARG A 275 -10.73 20.66 5.62
C ARG A 275 -10.84 22.18 5.58
N ASP A 276 -10.05 22.83 4.72
CA ASP A 276 -10.01 24.29 4.63
C ASP A 276 -10.94 24.79 3.51
N LEU A 277 -11.15 23.96 2.48
CA LEU A 277 -12.01 24.24 1.34
C LEU A 277 -13.50 24.30 1.68
N LEU A 278 -14.03 23.30 2.41
CA LEU A 278 -15.47 23.19 2.65
C LEU A 278 -16.02 24.40 3.43
N PRO A 279 -15.36 24.89 4.50
CA PRO A 279 -15.77 26.14 5.17
C PRO A 279 -15.70 27.35 4.24
N ALA A 280 -14.65 27.46 3.42
CA ALA A 280 -14.49 28.57 2.48
C ALA A 280 -15.62 28.61 1.43
N LEU A 281 -16.03 27.45 0.90
CA LEU A 281 -17.19 27.35 0.01
C LEU A 281 -18.47 27.80 0.71
N LYS A 282 -18.67 27.36 1.95
CA LYS A 282 -19.87 27.72 2.73
C LYS A 282 -19.95 29.24 2.96
N MET A 283 -18.84 29.87 3.36
CA MET A 283 -18.77 31.33 3.55
C MET A 283 -18.96 32.10 2.24
N ALA A 284 -18.51 31.55 1.12
CA ALA A 284 -18.70 32.14 -0.20
C ALA A 284 -20.12 31.94 -0.78
N GLY A 285 -21.04 31.29 -0.05
CA GLY A 285 -22.45 31.16 -0.40
C GLY A 285 -22.84 29.83 -1.05
N ALA A 286 -22.04 28.78 -0.87
CA ALA A 286 -22.39 27.43 -1.30
C ALA A 286 -23.39 26.74 -0.34
N HIS A 287 -24.26 25.92 -0.92
CA HIS A 287 -25.27 25.12 -0.24
C HIS A 287 -25.19 23.66 -0.70
N GLY A 288 -25.76 22.73 0.06
CA GLY A 288 -25.75 21.30 -0.27
C GLY A 288 -24.35 20.75 -0.56
N ILE A 289 -23.35 21.19 0.21
CA ILE A 289 -21.96 20.77 0.00
C ILE A 289 -21.84 19.29 0.37
N VAL A 290 -21.41 18.49 -0.59
CA VAL A 290 -21.16 17.05 -0.44
C VAL A 290 -19.70 16.76 -0.73
N GLN A 291 -19.05 16.08 0.21
CA GLN A 291 -17.73 15.47 0.01
C GLN A 291 -17.92 13.96 -0.16
N SER A 292 -17.37 13.39 -1.23
CA SER A 292 -17.29 11.94 -1.41
C SER A 292 -15.86 11.48 -1.72
N PRO A 293 -15.45 10.28 -1.27
CA PRO A 293 -14.15 9.72 -1.63
C PRO A 293 -14.07 9.49 -3.14
N ALA A 294 -12.92 9.81 -3.75
CA ALA A 294 -12.74 9.55 -5.16
C ALA A 294 -12.50 8.05 -5.44
N PHE A 295 -12.77 7.65 -6.68
CA PHE A 295 -12.33 6.41 -7.29
C PHE A 295 -11.66 6.77 -8.61
N ARG A 296 -10.47 6.20 -8.89
CA ARG A 296 -9.69 6.62 -10.05
C ARG A 296 -9.06 5.44 -10.78
N LEU A 297 -9.47 5.23 -12.03
CA LEU A 297 -8.77 4.37 -12.98
C LEU A 297 -8.11 5.28 -14.02
N GLY A 298 -6.77 5.35 -14.02
CA GLY A 298 -5.99 6.28 -14.86
C GLY A 298 -5.77 7.65 -14.22
#